data_AF-A0A644YX79-F1
#
_entry.id   AF-A0A644YX79-F1
#
_cell.length_a   1.000
_cell.length_b   1.000
_cell.length_c   1.000
_cell.angle_alpha   90.00
_cell.angle_beta   90.00
_cell.angle_gamma   90.00
#
_symmetry.space_group_name_H-M   'P 1'
#
loop_
_entity.id
_entity.type
_entity.pdbx_description
1 polymer ?
#
loop_
_entity_poly.entity_id
_entity_poly.type
_entity_poly.pdbx_seq_one_letter_code
_entity_poly.pdbx_strand_id
1 'polypeptide(L)'
;MLTGDAKAIGEDVAARLGLDRVYTQLLPADKVERVEALFREKSPRGRLAFVGDGINDAPVLARADIGIAMGGLGSDAAIEAADIVIMTDEPSKVAEAIRLSRKTLRIVRQNITLALAVKGVVLALGAAGIASMWAAVFADVGVAVLAILNAIRVLNVKKLS
;
A
#
# COMPACT_ATOMS: atom_id res chain seq x y z
N MET A 1 17.42 1.93 -8.56
CA MET A 1 18.19 1.29 -7.48
C MET A 1 19.03 2.33 -6.77
N LEU A 2 19.05 2.30 -5.44
CA LEU A 2 19.90 3.14 -4.58
C LEU A 2 20.81 2.18 -3.82
N THR A 3 22.12 2.19 -4.09
CA THR A 3 23.09 1.32 -3.40
C THR A 3 24.34 2.10 -2.96
N GLY A 4 24.94 1.63 -1.87
CA GLY A 4 26.26 2.08 -1.40
C GLY A 4 27.42 1.36 -2.10
N ASP A 5 27.13 0.32 -2.91
CA ASP A 5 28.15 -0.48 -3.57
C ASP A 5 28.91 0.28 -4.66
N ALA A 6 30.05 -0.29 -5.06
CA ALA A 6 30.85 0.20 -6.16
C ALA A 6 30.03 0.26 -7.47
N LYS A 7 30.31 1.29 -8.26
CA LYS A 7 29.61 1.58 -9.52
C LYS A 7 29.52 0.37 -10.45
N ALA A 8 30.62 -0.36 -10.63
CA ALA A 8 30.69 -1.52 -11.50
C ALA A 8 29.70 -2.64 -11.11
N ILE A 9 29.51 -2.89 -9.81
CA ILE A 9 28.60 -3.94 -9.30
C ILE A 9 27.15 -3.47 -9.42
N GLY A 10 26.88 -2.23 -9.01
CA GLY A 10 25.53 -1.68 -9.06
C GLY A 10 24.98 -1.56 -10.49
N GLU A 11 25.82 -1.17 -11.45
CA GLU A 11 25.43 -1.09 -12.87
C GLU A 11 25.23 -2.48 -13.49
N ASP A 12 26.08 -3.46 -13.19
CA ASP A 12 25.91 -4.84 -13.70
C ASP A 12 24.61 -5.48 -13.19
N VAL A 13 24.34 -5.37 -11.89
CA VAL A 13 23.10 -5.91 -11.29
C VAL A 13 21.87 -5.22 -11.87
N ALA A 14 21.92 -3.90 -12.04
CA ALA A 14 20.81 -3.15 -12.59
C ALA A 14 20.56 -3.44 -14.06
N ALA A 15 21.61 -3.67 -14.86
CA ALA A 15 21.48 -4.08 -16.25
C ALA A 15 20.80 -5.45 -16.37
N ARG A 16 21.16 -6.40 -15.50
CA ARG A 16 20.51 -7.72 -15.43
C ARG A 16 19.04 -7.64 -15.05
N LEU A 17 18.67 -6.67 -14.21
CA LEU A 17 17.29 -6.45 -13.74
C LEU A 17 16.48 -5.50 -14.64
N GLY A 18 17.10 -4.85 -15.64
CA GLY A 18 16.43 -3.92 -16.54
C GLY A 18 15.93 -2.64 -15.85
N LEU A 19 16.68 -2.09 -14.89
CA LEU A 19 16.26 -0.91 -14.12
C LEU A 19 16.51 0.40 -14.88
N ASP A 20 15.54 1.32 -14.86
CA ASP A 20 15.63 2.60 -15.59
C ASP A 20 16.68 3.58 -15.02
N ARG A 21 16.85 3.59 -13.69
CA ARG A 21 17.75 4.52 -12.98
C ARG A 21 18.46 3.82 -11.83
N VAL A 22 19.77 4.05 -11.74
CA VAL A 22 20.67 3.45 -10.74
C VAL A 22 21.54 4.55 -10.18
N TYR A 23 21.65 4.57 -8.85
CA TYR A 23 22.58 5.44 -8.15
C TYR A 23 23.41 4.55 -7.21
N THR A 24 24.72 4.60 -7.39
CA THR A 24 25.73 3.79 -6.68
C THR A 24 26.59 4.68 -5.79
N GLN A 25 27.38 4.09 -4.89
CA GLN A 25 28.29 4.81 -3.97
C GLN A 25 27.60 5.86 -3.09
N LEU A 26 26.33 5.63 -2.74
CA LEU A 26 25.56 6.54 -1.89
C LEU A 26 25.79 6.28 -0.40
N LEU A 27 26.04 7.33 0.37
CA LEU A 27 25.94 7.28 1.84
C LEU A 27 24.47 7.28 2.28
N PRO A 28 24.16 6.88 3.53
CA PRO A 28 22.79 6.92 4.05
C PRO A 28 22.12 8.30 3.93
N ALA A 29 22.88 9.38 4.15
CA ALA A 29 22.40 10.76 3.98
C ALA A 29 22.04 11.07 2.51
N ASP A 30 22.88 10.65 1.57
CA ASP A 30 22.66 10.86 0.14
C ASP A 30 21.43 10.08 -0.36
N LYS A 31 21.17 8.89 0.21
CA LYS A 31 19.95 8.13 -0.10
C LYS A 31 18.69 8.92 0.27
N VAL A 32 18.68 9.57 1.44
CA VAL A 32 17.53 10.39 1.89
C VAL A 32 17.32 11.56 0.95
N GLU A 33 18.38 12.31 0.62
CA GLU A 33 18.29 13.44 -0.31
C GLU A 33 17.78 13.02 -1.69
N ARG A 34 18.22 11.85 -2.18
CA ARG A 34 17.76 11.31 -3.47
C ARG A 34 16.31 10.88 -3.44
N VAL A 35 15.85 10.30 -2.34
CA VAL A 35 14.44 9.95 -2.13
C VAL A 35 13.58 11.21 -2.06
N GLU A 36 14.03 12.27 -1.38
CA GLU A 36 13.34 13.56 -1.40
C GLU A 36 13.30 14.19 -2.81
N ALA A 37 14.39 14.12 -3.57
CA ALA A 37 14.40 14.61 -4.95
C ALA A 37 13.40 13.85 -5.82
N LEU A 38 13.38 12.51 -5.72
CA LEU A 38 12.39 11.67 -6.40
C LEU A 38 10.96 11.95 -5.94
N PHE A 39 10.77 12.25 -4.65
CA PHE A 39 9.48 12.64 -4.10
C PHE A 39 8.98 13.96 -4.69
N ARG A 40 9.88 14.95 -4.88
CA ARG A 40 9.57 16.24 -5.51
C ARG A 40 9.35 16.13 -7.02
N GLU A 41 10.06 15.23 -7.70
CA GLU A 41 9.85 14.92 -9.13
C GLU A 41 8.55 14.14 -9.38
N LYS A 42 8.00 13.49 -8.34
CA LYS A 42 6.82 12.64 -8.49
C LYS A 42 5.59 13.47 -8.90
N SER A 43 4.80 12.93 -9.82
CA SER A 43 3.51 13.49 -10.21
C SER A 43 2.54 13.50 -9.00
N PRO A 44 1.57 14.41 -8.87
CA PRO A 44 0.71 14.53 -7.67
C PRO A 44 -0.06 13.25 -7.28
N ARG A 45 -0.19 12.29 -8.21
CA ARG A 45 -0.83 10.97 -8.01
C ARG A 45 0.14 9.81 -7.84
N GLY A 46 1.44 10.03 -8.00
CA GLY A 46 2.46 9.01 -7.76
C GLY A 46 2.58 8.72 -6.27
N ARG A 47 2.81 7.46 -5.90
CA ARG A 47 3.23 7.08 -4.55
C ARG A 47 4.60 6.44 -4.66
N LEU A 48 5.53 6.89 -3.81
CA LEU A 48 6.87 6.35 -3.76
C LEU A 48 6.93 5.29 -2.67
N ALA A 49 7.18 4.04 -3.07
CA ALA A 49 7.47 2.96 -2.16
C ALA A 49 8.97 2.72 -2.10
N PHE A 50 9.53 2.67 -0.89
CA PHE A 50 10.94 2.34 -0.68
C PHE A 50 11.03 0.95 -0.04
N VAL A 51 11.92 0.11 -0.56
CA VAL A 51 12.16 -1.25 -0.06
C VAL A 51 13.62 -1.34 0.36
N GLY A 52 13.88 -1.79 1.59
CA GLY A 52 15.26 -2.00 2.08
C GLY A 52 15.32 -2.89 3.31
N ASP A 53 16.54 -3.26 3.68
CA ASP A 53 16.80 -4.23 4.76
C ASP A 53 16.81 -3.58 6.17
N GLY A 54 16.42 -2.30 6.23
CA GLY A 54 16.08 -1.63 7.48
C GLY A 54 17.26 -1.11 8.30
N ILE A 55 18.38 -1.82 8.37
CA ILE A 55 19.51 -1.49 9.26
C ILE A 55 20.11 -0.11 8.94
N ASN A 56 20.35 0.18 7.66
CA ASN A 56 20.97 1.43 7.21
C ASN A 56 19.98 2.41 6.55
N ASP A 57 18.74 1.96 6.35
CA ASP A 57 17.75 2.67 5.53
C ASP A 57 16.52 3.12 6.33
N ALA A 58 16.50 2.97 7.65
CA ALA A 58 15.44 3.47 8.54
C ALA A 58 15.03 4.95 8.29
N PRO A 59 15.96 5.93 8.16
CA PRO A 59 15.56 7.31 7.87
C PRO A 59 14.99 7.49 6.46
N VAL A 60 15.33 6.61 5.52
CA VAL A 60 14.81 6.62 4.14
C VAL A 60 13.40 6.03 4.11
N LEU A 61 13.17 4.95 4.87
CA LEU A 61 11.87 4.31 5.05
C LEU A 61 10.84 5.29 5.62
N ALA A 62 11.21 6.04 6.66
CA ALA A 62 10.34 7.04 7.29
C ALA A 62 10.00 8.24 6.40
N ARG A 63 10.76 8.48 5.32
CA ARG A 63 10.54 9.60 4.38
C ARG A 63 9.76 9.20 3.13
N ALA A 64 9.66 7.91 2.83
CA ALA A 64 8.86 7.41 1.71
C ALA A 64 7.36 7.51 2.02
N ASP A 65 6.49 7.50 0.99
CA ASP A 65 5.04 7.39 1.23
C ASP A 65 4.67 6.01 1.78
N ILE A 66 5.47 5.00 1.45
CA ILE A 66 5.32 3.61 1.86
C ILE A 66 6.71 3.04 2.11
N GLY A 67 7.07 2.83 3.37
CA GLY A 67 8.30 2.15 3.77
C GLY A 67 8.07 0.64 3.87
N ILE A 68 8.85 -0.15 3.14
CA ILE A 68 8.80 -1.61 3.18
C ILE A 68 10.16 -2.15 3.67
N ALA A 69 10.17 -2.71 4.88
CA ALA A 69 11.33 -3.39 5.43
C ALA A 69 11.32 -4.87 5.05
N MET A 70 12.46 -5.40 4.59
CA MET A 70 12.67 -6.84 4.38
C MET A 70 13.62 -7.38 5.45
N GLY A 71 13.33 -8.58 5.95
CA GLY A 71 14.20 -9.28 6.91
C GLY A 71 13.48 -9.79 8.14
N GLY A 72 13.62 -11.09 8.43
CA GLY A 72 13.22 -11.68 9.70
C GLY A 72 14.07 -11.24 10.90
N LEU A 73 15.15 -10.50 10.63
CA LEU A 73 16.13 -9.94 11.58
C LEU A 73 16.36 -8.44 11.33
N GLY A 74 15.37 -7.73 10.76
CA GLY A 74 15.44 -6.28 10.64
C GLY A 74 15.65 -5.66 12.02
N SER A 75 16.64 -4.77 12.16
CA SER A 75 16.88 -4.03 13.40
C SER A 75 15.57 -3.42 13.91
N ASP A 76 15.32 -3.44 15.22
CA ASP A 76 14.09 -2.91 15.84
C ASP A 76 13.74 -1.50 15.32
N ALA A 77 14.75 -0.68 15.05
CA ALA A 77 14.61 0.67 14.49
C ALA A 77 13.97 0.70 13.09
N ALA A 78 14.17 -0.34 12.27
CA ALA A 78 13.58 -0.46 10.95
C ALA A 78 12.14 -0.95 10.99
N ILE A 79 11.84 -1.86 11.92
CA ILE A 79 10.48 -2.33 12.16
C ILE A 79 9.61 -1.18 12.66
N GLU A 80 10.17 -0.30 13.50
CA GLU A 80 9.48 0.89 14.00
C GLU A 80 9.26 1.96 12.91
N ALA A 81 10.21 2.10 11.97
CA ALA A 81 10.16 3.12 10.93
C ALA A 81 9.40 2.70 9.65
N ALA A 82 9.07 1.42 9.47
CA ALA A 82 8.45 0.91 8.25
C ALA A 82 6.93 0.71 8.38
N ASP A 83 6.18 1.01 7.32
CA ASP A 83 4.73 0.75 7.24
C ASP A 83 4.42 -0.74 7.04
N ILE A 84 5.30 -1.46 6.34
CA ILE A 84 5.14 -2.88 5.99
C ILE A 84 6.44 -3.61 6.30
N VAL A 85 6.36 -4.68 7.08
CA VAL A 85 7.50 -5.56 7.39
C VAL A 85 7.28 -6.92 6.74
N ILE A 86 8.22 -7.34 5.90
CA ILE A 86 8.24 -8.66 5.28
C ILE A 86 9.23 -9.52 6.06
N MET A 87 8.70 -10.52 6.77
CA MET A 87 9.50 -11.41 7.61
C MET A 87 10.41 -12.37 6.82
N THR A 88 10.20 -12.52 5.51
CA THR A 88 11.00 -13.35 4.61
C THR A 88 11.88 -12.50 3.71
N ASP A 89 13.06 -12.99 3.36
CA ASP A 89 14.02 -12.29 2.47
C ASP A 89 13.66 -12.44 0.98
N GLU A 90 12.38 -12.33 0.65
CA GLU A 90 11.87 -12.55 -0.71
C GLU A 90 11.23 -11.27 -1.28
N PRO A 91 11.90 -10.57 -2.22
CA PRO A 91 11.33 -9.38 -2.89
C PRO A 91 10.00 -9.67 -3.61
N SER A 92 9.76 -10.93 -4.00
CA SER A 92 8.50 -11.40 -4.56
C SER A 92 7.28 -11.12 -3.67
N LYS A 93 7.46 -11.10 -2.35
CA LYS A 93 6.40 -10.79 -1.37
C LYS A 93 5.98 -9.33 -1.41
N VAL A 94 6.86 -8.41 -1.77
CA VAL A 94 6.51 -7.00 -2.01
C VAL A 94 5.47 -6.91 -3.13
N ALA A 95 5.72 -7.61 -4.24
CA ALA A 95 4.78 -7.64 -5.37
C ALA A 95 3.44 -8.30 -4.99
N GLU A 96 3.47 -9.35 -4.16
CA GLU A 96 2.27 -9.99 -3.63
C GLU A 96 1.45 -9.03 -2.74
N ALA A 97 2.11 -8.33 -1.82
CA ALA A 97 1.49 -7.33 -0.95
C ALA A 97 0.82 -6.20 -1.76
N ILE A 98 1.48 -5.71 -2.80
CA ILE A 98 0.91 -4.69 -3.71
C ILE A 98 -0.32 -5.24 -4.43
N ARG A 99 -0.27 -6.47 -4.95
CA ARG A 99 -1.43 -7.11 -5.61
C ARG A 99 -2.60 -7.28 -4.64
N LEU A 100 -2.32 -7.71 -3.42
CA LEU A 100 -3.34 -7.88 -2.37
C LEU A 100 -3.99 -6.54 -2.02
N SER A 101 -3.18 -5.50 -1.77
CA SER A 101 -3.66 -4.15 -1.48
C SER A 101 -4.59 -3.61 -2.56
N ARG A 102 -4.24 -3.76 -3.84
CA ARG A 102 -5.10 -3.34 -4.97
C ARG A 102 -6.43 -4.09 -5.00
N LYS A 103 -6.44 -5.40 -4.70
CA LYS A 103 -7.65 -6.21 -4.64
C LYS A 103 -8.54 -5.79 -3.48
N THR A 104 -7.96 -5.57 -2.30
CA THR A 104 -8.67 -5.08 -1.11
C THR A 104 -9.31 -3.71 -1.37
N LEU A 105 -8.58 -2.77 -1.97
CA LEU A 105 -9.12 -1.45 -2.34
C LEU A 105 -10.31 -1.54 -3.31
N ARG A 106 -10.30 -2.49 -4.25
CA ARG A 106 -11.43 -2.71 -5.16
C ARG A 106 -12.68 -3.16 -4.40
N ILE A 107 -12.51 -4.09 -3.45
CA ILE A 107 -13.62 -4.61 -2.64
C ILE A 107 -14.16 -3.52 -1.70
N VAL A 108 -13.28 -2.75 -1.07
CA VAL A 108 -13.67 -1.60 -0.23
C VAL A 108 -14.46 -0.57 -1.04
N ARG A 109 -14.01 -0.22 -2.25
CA ARG A 109 -14.76 0.69 -3.13
C ARG A 109 -16.14 0.14 -3.49
N GLN A 110 -16.26 -1.15 -3.79
CA GLN A 110 -17.56 -1.79 -4.05
C GLN A 110 -18.50 -1.68 -2.84
N ASN A 111 -17.99 -1.93 -1.64
CA ASN A 111 -18.77 -1.78 -0.40
C ASN A 111 -19.24 -0.35 -0.17
N ILE A 112 -18.36 0.63 -0.34
CA ILE A 112 -18.68 2.04 -0.18
C ILE A 112 -19.72 2.47 -1.23
N THR A 113 -19.56 2.06 -2.49
CA THR A 113 -20.54 2.36 -3.54
C THR A 113 -21.89 1.73 -3.25
N LEU A 114 -21.94 0.47 -2.79
CA LEU A 114 -23.20 -0.17 -2.40
C LEU A 114 -23.88 0.58 -1.24
N ALA A 115 -23.10 0.97 -0.23
CA ALA A 115 -23.62 1.68 0.92
C ALA A 115 -24.17 3.08 0.57
N LEU A 116 -23.43 3.82 -0.24
CA LEU A 116 -23.86 5.13 -0.75
C LEU A 116 -25.08 5.01 -1.65
N ALA A 117 -25.16 3.98 -2.50
CA ALA A 117 -26.29 3.77 -3.39
C ALA A 117 -27.59 3.56 -2.62
N VAL A 118 -27.59 2.70 -1.60
CA VAL A 118 -28.79 2.47 -0.79
C VAL A 118 -29.16 3.71 0.02
N LYS A 119 -28.19 4.42 0.63
CA LYS A 119 -28.45 5.70 1.29
C LYS A 119 -29.09 6.71 0.34
N GLY A 120 -28.60 6.79 -0.89
CA GLY A 120 -29.16 7.66 -1.93
C GLY A 120 -30.60 7.30 -2.29
N VAL A 121 -30.91 6.01 -2.45
CA VAL A 121 -32.28 5.52 -2.76
C VAL A 121 -33.24 5.82 -1.61
N VAL A 122 -32.84 5.54 -0.37
CA VAL A 122 -33.64 5.82 0.83
C VAL A 122 -33.92 7.31 0.97
N LEU A 123 -32.90 8.15 0.72
CA LEU A 123 -33.05 9.61 0.77
C LEU A 123 -33.99 10.12 -0.34
N ALA A 124 -33.91 9.58 -1.55
CA ALA A 124 -34.82 9.94 -2.65
C ALA A 124 -36.28 9.53 -2.36
N LEU A 125 -36.50 8.33 -1.81
CA LEU A 125 -37.83 7.87 -1.39
C LEU A 125 -38.39 8.66 -0.20
N GLY A 126 -37.51 9.11 0.71
CA GLY A 126 -37.86 10.02 1.80
C GLY A 126 -38.28 11.40 1.29
N ALA A 127 -37.54 11.95 0.33
CA ALA A 127 -37.90 13.21 -0.32
C ALA A 127 -39.23 13.12 -1.10
N ALA A 128 -39.55 11.95 -1.67
CA ALA A 128 -40.83 11.66 -2.31
C ALA A 128 -41.99 11.40 -1.31
N GLY A 129 -41.74 11.41 0.00
CA GLY A 129 -42.75 11.27 1.04
C GLY A 129 -43.27 9.85 1.28
N ILE A 130 -42.64 8.84 0.67
CA ILE A 130 -43.09 7.42 0.73
C ILE A 130 -42.27 6.63 1.78
N ALA A 131 -41.10 7.12 2.19
CA ALA A 131 -40.25 6.40 3.13
C ALA A 131 -40.64 6.66 4.59
N SER A 132 -40.96 5.59 5.32
CA SER A 132 -41.04 5.64 6.79
C SER A 132 -39.64 5.62 7.40
N MET A 133 -39.42 6.36 8.50
CA MET A 133 -38.11 6.36 9.19
C MET A 133 -37.64 4.95 9.56
N TRP A 134 -38.57 4.04 9.82
CA TRP A 134 -38.27 2.64 10.13
C TRP A 134 -37.69 1.86 8.95
N ALA A 135 -38.22 2.05 7.74
CA ALA A 135 -37.69 1.42 6.53
C ALA A 135 -36.28 1.95 6.19
N ALA A 136 -36.03 3.24 6.42
CA ALA A 136 -34.72 3.85 6.25
C ALA A 136 -33.65 3.25 7.21
N VAL A 137 -34.00 3.09 8.48
CA VAL A 137 -33.11 2.47 9.48
C VAL A 137 -32.86 1.00 9.14
N PHE A 138 -33.88 0.26 8.75
CA PHE A 138 -33.72 -1.15 8.35
C PHE A 138 -32.82 -1.31 7.12
N ALA A 139 -32.96 -0.42 6.14
CA ALA A 139 -32.11 -0.41 4.94
C ALA A 139 -30.64 -0.11 5.27
N ASP A 140 -30.35 0.88 6.13
CA ASP A 140 -28.97 1.22 6.50
C ASP A 140 -28.29 0.09 7.30
N VAL A 141 -29.01 -0.51 8.24
CA VAL A 141 -28.51 -1.66 9.01
C VAL A 141 -28.32 -2.89 8.12
N GLY A 142 -29.26 -3.18 7.21
CA GLY A 142 -29.15 -4.28 6.25
C GLY A 142 -27.95 -4.12 5.30
N VAL A 143 -27.68 -2.90 4.86
CA VAL A 143 -26.50 -2.54 4.07
C VAL A 143 -25.22 -2.69 4.85
N ALA A 144 -25.20 -2.28 6.12
CA ALA A 144 -24.04 -2.46 6.98
C ALA A 144 -23.70 -3.96 7.12
N VAL A 145 -24.71 -4.81 7.34
CA VAL A 145 -24.53 -6.27 7.39
C VAL A 145 -24.01 -6.82 6.05
N LEU A 146 -24.59 -6.40 4.92
CA LEU A 146 -24.12 -6.79 3.58
C LEU A 146 -22.66 -6.34 3.32
N ALA A 147 -22.30 -5.13 3.73
CA ALA A 147 -20.94 -4.61 3.60
C ALA A 147 -19.96 -5.41 4.46
N ILE A 148 -20.35 -5.79 5.69
CA ILE A 148 -19.56 -6.66 6.57
C ILE A 148 -19.39 -8.05 5.94
N LEU A 149 -20.46 -8.66 5.43
CA LEU A 149 -20.39 -9.95 4.74
C LEU A 149 -19.47 -9.91 3.51
N ASN A 150 -19.54 -8.82 2.73
CA ASN A 150 -18.66 -8.66 1.59
C ASN A 150 -17.21 -8.30 2.00
N ALA A 151 -17.00 -7.66 3.16
CA ALA A 151 -15.67 -7.48 3.74
C ALA A 151 -15.06 -8.81 4.21
N ILE A 152 -15.86 -9.73 4.76
CA ILE A 152 -15.41 -11.10 5.10
C ILE A 152 -14.94 -11.85 3.84
N ARG A 153 -15.47 -11.54 2.65
CA ARG A 153 -14.96 -12.10 1.38
C ARG A 153 -13.48 -11.75 1.13
N VAL A 154 -12.98 -10.64 1.69
CA VAL A 154 -11.56 -10.28 1.66
C VAL A 154 -10.73 -11.28 2.47
N LEU A 155 -11.25 -11.85 3.56
CA LEU A 155 -10.54 -12.84 4.37
C LEU A 155 -10.42 -14.21 3.67
N ASN A 156 -11.24 -14.46 2.64
CA ASN A 156 -11.23 -15.69 1.86
C ASN A 156 -10.16 -15.73 0.75
N VAL A 157 -9.00 -15.07 0.93
CA VAL A 157 -7.82 -15.23 0.03
C VAL A 157 -7.07 -16.54 0.29
N LYS A 158 -7.77 -17.60 0.73
CA LYS A 158 -7.20 -18.94 0.98
C LYS A 158 -6.84 -19.72 -0.31
N LYS A 159 -6.76 -19.07 -1.47
CA LYS A 159 -6.44 -19.69 -2.77
C LYS A 159 -5.41 -18.90 -3.59
N LEU A 160 -4.35 -18.43 -2.93
CA LEU A 160 -3.07 -18.21 -3.60
C LEU A 160 -1.99 -18.94 -2.78
N SER A 161 -2.05 -20.26 -2.79
CA SER A 161 -0.89 -21.14 -2.58
C SER A 161 -0.68 -21.94 -3.85
#